data_AF-M7BU53-F1
#
_entry.id   AF-M7BU53-F1
#
_cell.length_a   1.000
_cell.length_b   1.000
_cell.length_c   1.000
_cell.angle_alpha   90.00
_cell.angle_beta   90.00
_cell.angle_gamma   90.00
#
_symmetry.space_group_name_H-M   'P 1'
#
loop_
_entity.id
_entity.type
_entity.pdbx_description
1 polymer ?
#
loop_
_entity_poly.entity_id
_entity_poly.type
_entity_poly.pdbx_seq_one_letter_code
_entity_poly.pdbx_strand_id
1 'polypeptide(L)'
;MCGRTACALGADRIRRACVYRDNHGRTRQPEWRDADKYSPSYNKSPQSNSPVLVSRRHFEKDADSSERVLAAMRWGLVPAWFREADPSKMQYKTSNCCSDTMMEKPSYKADGKDDDEEWKGWKLLTMAGIFDCWEPPDGGDALYTYTIITVDASKGLSDIHHRQVRMTGCGL
;
A
#
# COMPACT_ATOMS: atom_id res chain seq x y z
N MET A 1 4.55 2.35 -17.37
CA MET A 1 4.50 1.79 -16.00
C MET A 1 4.26 2.94 -15.03
N CYS A 2 3.63 2.68 -13.87
CA CYS A 2 3.48 3.69 -12.82
C CYS A 2 4.77 3.79 -12.00
N GLY A 3 5.52 4.89 -12.16
CA GLY A 3 6.79 5.13 -11.47
C GLY A 3 6.82 6.38 -10.59
N ARG A 4 5.69 7.08 -10.43
CA ARG A 4 5.52 8.26 -9.57
C ARG A 4 4.11 8.30 -9.01
N THR A 5 3.96 8.74 -7.78
CA THR A 5 2.66 8.94 -7.11
C THR A 5 2.63 10.27 -6.36
N ALA A 6 1.44 10.76 -6.03
CA ALA A 6 1.26 11.90 -5.13
C ALA A 6 0.64 11.41 -3.83
N CYS A 7 1.27 11.73 -2.69
CA CYS A 7 0.76 11.45 -1.36
C CYS A 7 1.11 12.64 -0.46
N ALA A 8 0.31 13.71 -0.57
CA ALA A 8 0.60 15.02 0.03
C ALA A 8 -0.19 15.31 1.32
N LEU A 9 -1.07 14.40 1.75
CA LEU A 9 -1.82 14.56 2.99
C LEU A 9 -0.94 14.22 4.19
N GLY A 10 -1.02 14.97 5.29
CA GLY A 10 -0.36 14.60 6.54
C GLY A 10 -0.87 13.27 7.10
N ALA A 11 -0.06 12.60 7.94
CA ALA A 11 -0.33 11.26 8.49
C ALA A 11 -1.71 11.14 9.16
N ASP A 12 -2.11 12.16 9.92
CA ASP A 12 -3.40 12.23 10.60
C ASP A 12 -4.59 12.34 9.62
N ARG A 13 -4.43 13.09 8.51
CA ARG A 13 -5.45 13.16 7.45
C ARG A 13 -5.58 11.85 6.68
N ILE A 14 -4.46 11.16 6.45
CA ILE A 14 -4.48 9.82 5.83
C ILE A 14 -5.24 8.84 6.72
N ARG A 15 -4.94 8.83 8.03
CA ARG A 15 -5.64 7.97 8.99
C ARG A 15 -7.15 8.18 8.95
N ARG A 16 -7.62 9.43 8.97
CA ARG A 16 -9.05 9.76 8.86
C ARG A 16 -9.66 9.37 7.51
N ALA A 17 -8.88 9.47 6.42
CA ALA A 17 -9.34 9.04 5.10
C ALA A 17 -9.36 7.50 4.94
N CYS A 18 -8.82 6.75 5.91
CA CYS A 18 -8.75 5.29 5.93
C CYS A 18 -9.69 4.65 6.96
N VAL A 19 -10.76 5.34 7.38
CA VAL A 19 -11.83 4.74 8.20
C VAL A 19 -12.40 3.53 7.47
N TYR A 20 -12.52 2.37 8.15
CA TYR A 20 -13.02 1.13 7.56
C TYR A 20 -13.94 0.35 8.50
N ARG A 21 -14.72 -0.60 7.97
CA ARG A 21 -15.48 -1.56 8.79
C ARG A 21 -14.75 -2.89 8.93
N ASP A 22 -14.62 -3.38 10.16
CA ASP A 22 -14.09 -4.73 10.42
C ASP A 22 -15.10 -5.84 10.13
N ASN A 23 -14.68 -7.11 10.23
CA ASN A 23 -15.57 -8.25 9.98
C ASN A 23 -16.72 -8.37 11.00
N HIS A 24 -16.66 -7.63 12.10
CA HIS A 24 -17.71 -7.55 13.11
C HIS A 24 -18.65 -6.35 12.88
N GLY A 25 -18.49 -5.63 11.76
CA GLY A 25 -19.29 -4.47 11.38
C GLY A 25 -18.93 -3.19 12.15
N ARG A 26 -17.83 -3.19 12.93
CA ARG A 26 -17.41 -2.03 13.71
C ARG A 26 -16.61 -1.07 12.84
N THR A 27 -16.99 0.20 12.86
CA THR A 27 -16.23 1.28 12.24
C THR A 27 -14.94 1.52 13.03
N ARG A 28 -13.80 1.50 12.34
CA ARG A 28 -12.46 1.63 12.92
C ARG A 28 -11.60 2.58 12.11
N GLN A 29 -10.57 3.10 12.77
CA GLN A 29 -9.47 3.80 12.12
C GLN A 29 -8.19 3.00 12.31
N PRO A 30 -7.36 2.84 11.26
CA PRO A 30 -6.12 2.12 11.39
C PRO A 30 -5.17 2.86 12.34
N GLU A 31 -4.40 2.08 13.09
CA GLU A 31 -3.28 2.59 13.87
C GLU A 31 -2.07 2.80 12.97
N TRP A 32 -1.22 3.76 13.31
CA TRP A 32 0.02 4.01 12.60
C TRP A 32 1.17 3.19 13.18
N ARG A 33 2.01 2.67 12.29
CA ARG A 33 3.34 2.16 12.59
C ARG A 33 4.37 2.94 11.78
N ASP A 34 5.45 3.36 12.44
CA ASP A 34 6.55 4.12 11.86
C ASP A 34 6.10 5.40 11.12
N ALA A 35 5.15 6.13 11.71
CA ALA A 35 4.62 7.37 11.11
C ALA A 35 5.70 8.44 10.87
N ASP A 36 6.76 8.44 11.68
CA ASP A 36 7.94 9.29 11.55
C ASP A 36 8.70 9.06 10.25
N LYS A 37 8.64 7.84 9.68
CA LYS A 37 9.27 7.52 8.39
C LYS A 37 8.47 8.03 7.19
N TYR A 38 7.24 8.52 7.38
CA TYR A 38 6.39 9.05 6.32
C TYR A 38 6.56 10.56 6.14
N SER A 39 6.92 10.96 4.92
CA SER A 39 6.96 12.36 4.49
C SER A 39 5.96 12.65 3.37
N PRO A 40 5.02 13.61 3.55
CA PRO A 40 4.12 14.03 2.49
C PRO A 40 4.86 14.65 1.30
N SER A 41 4.44 14.31 0.08
CA SER A 41 4.96 14.94 -1.15
C SER A 41 4.00 14.73 -2.32
N TYR A 42 3.95 15.72 -3.21
CA TYR A 42 3.22 15.66 -4.48
C TYR A 42 3.91 14.79 -5.53
N ASN A 43 5.13 14.33 -5.26
CA ASN A 43 5.95 13.60 -6.22
C ASN A 43 6.83 12.56 -5.52
N LYS A 44 6.22 11.44 -5.11
CA LYS A 44 6.89 10.28 -4.53
C LYS A 44 7.46 9.41 -5.65
N SER A 45 8.72 9.04 -5.52
CA SER A 45 9.44 8.13 -6.44
C SER A 45 9.69 6.77 -5.77
N PRO A 46 10.14 5.76 -6.52
CA PRO A 46 10.77 4.58 -5.95
C PRO A 46 11.84 4.99 -4.92
N GLN A 47 12.04 4.12 -3.94
CA GLN A 47 12.89 4.28 -2.75
C GLN A 47 12.37 5.25 -1.68
N SER A 48 11.30 6.00 -1.96
CA SER A 48 10.63 6.82 -0.94
C SER A 48 9.63 6.00 -0.11
N ASN A 49 9.34 6.46 1.11
CA ASN A 49 8.36 5.83 1.99
C ASN A 49 6.94 6.34 1.73
N SER A 50 5.99 5.44 1.64
CA SER A 50 4.56 5.73 1.46
C SER A 50 3.70 4.95 2.45
N PRO A 51 2.49 5.44 2.80
CA PRO A 51 1.56 4.71 3.65
C PRO A 51 1.03 3.47 2.94
N VAL A 52 1.10 2.32 3.62
CA VAL A 52 0.54 1.05 3.16
C VAL A 52 -0.41 0.52 4.22
N LEU A 53 -1.63 0.15 3.81
CA LEU A 53 -2.57 -0.57 4.65
C LEU A 53 -2.26 -2.07 4.61
N VAL A 54 -2.07 -2.67 5.79
CA VAL A 54 -1.74 -4.09 5.94
C VAL A 54 -2.55 -4.68 7.09
N SER A 55 -2.81 -5.99 7.05
CA SER A 55 -3.50 -6.66 8.17
C SER A 55 -2.67 -6.58 9.45
N ARG A 56 -3.33 -6.28 10.58
CA ARG A 56 -2.69 -6.25 11.91
C ARG A 56 -2.00 -7.57 12.26
N ARG A 57 -2.48 -8.69 11.71
CA ARG A 57 -1.87 -10.02 11.87
C ARG A 57 -0.42 -10.14 11.43
N HIS A 58 0.04 -9.28 10.52
CA HIS A 58 1.45 -9.27 10.12
C HIS A 58 2.39 -8.76 11.22
N PHE A 59 1.84 -8.13 12.26
CA PHE A 59 2.59 -7.61 13.40
C PHE A 59 2.24 -8.30 14.71
N GLU A 60 0.99 -8.76 14.84
CA GLU A 60 0.47 -9.39 16.06
C GLU A 60 -0.25 -10.70 15.70
N LYS A 61 0.31 -11.85 16.08
CA LYS A 61 -0.17 -13.18 15.65
C LYS A 61 -1.63 -13.45 16.02
N ASP A 62 -2.07 -12.95 17.18
CA ASP A 62 -3.41 -13.20 17.72
C ASP A 62 -4.45 -12.14 17.33
N ALA A 63 -4.05 -11.12 16.56
CA ALA A 63 -4.96 -10.06 16.13
C ALA A 63 -6.03 -10.56 15.13
N ASP A 64 -7.14 -9.83 15.03
CA ASP A 64 -8.15 -10.08 14.00
C ASP A 64 -7.57 -9.79 12.60
N SER A 65 -7.75 -10.71 11.65
CA SER A 65 -7.24 -10.55 10.28
C SER A 65 -7.89 -9.40 9.53
N SER A 66 -9.07 -8.96 9.94
CA SER A 66 -9.79 -7.81 9.38
C SER A 66 -9.30 -6.47 9.93
N GLU A 67 -8.58 -6.46 11.05
CA GLU A 67 -7.95 -5.25 11.55
C GLU A 67 -6.79 -4.81 10.63
N ARG A 68 -6.63 -3.49 10.50
CA ARG A 68 -5.70 -2.86 9.57
C ARG A 68 -4.78 -1.90 10.31
N VAL A 69 -3.53 -1.87 9.85
CA VAL A 69 -2.49 -0.93 10.31
C VAL A 69 -2.01 -0.14 9.10
N LEU A 70 -1.77 1.15 9.30
CA LEU A 70 -1.05 2.01 8.36
C LEU A 70 0.44 1.97 8.70
N ALA A 71 1.25 1.42 7.81
CA ALA A 71 2.69 1.37 7.97
C ALA A 71 3.39 2.21 6.89
N ALA A 72 4.40 2.99 7.28
CA ALA A 72 5.28 3.63 6.32
C ALA A 72 6.27 2.61 5.76
N MET A 73 6.12 2.24 4.48
CA MET A 73 6.97 1.25 3.81
C MET A 73 7.73 1.87 2.65
N ARG A 74 8.93 1.36 2.35
CA ARG A 74 9.76 1.82 1.23
C ARG A 74 9.27 1.24 -0.09
N TRP A 75 9.09 2.10 -1.10
CA TRP A 75 8.71 1.65 -2.45
C TRP A 75 9.90 1.03 -3.18
N GLY A 76 9.80 -0.25 -3.56
CA GLY A 76 10.86 -1.03 -4.18
C GLY A 76 11.18 -2.23 -3.31
N LEU A 77 10.57 -3.37 -3.66
CA LEU A 77 10.62 -4.60 -2.88
C LEU A 77 12.05 -5.09 -2.72
N VAL A 78 12.46 -5.33 -1.48
CA VAL A 78 13.71 -5.98 -1.08
C VAL A 78 13.32 -7.31 -0.47
N PRO A 79 13.57 -8.44 -1.15
CA PRO A 79 13.18 -9.74 -0.64
C PRO A 79 13.96 -10.12 0.61
N ALA A 80 13.33 -10.88 1.51
CA ALA A 80 13.94 -11.33 2.76
C ALA A 80 15.25 -12.12 2.58
N TRP A 81 15.45 -12.79 1.43
CA TRP A 81 16.66 -13.56 1.14
C TRP A 81 17.85 -12.70 0.66
N PHE A 82 17.66 -11.40 0.45
CA PHE A 82 18.71 -10.49 -0.02
C PHE A 82 19.82 -10.33 1.05
N ARG A 83 21.08 -10.47 0.65
CA ARG A 83 22.22 -10.59 1.60
C ARG A 83 23.18 -9.39 1.59
N GLU A 84 22.97 -8.40 0.75
CA GLU A 84 23.80 -7.19 0.77
C GLU A 84 23.37 -6.27 1.92
N ALA A 85 24.33 -5.64 2.59
CA ALA A 85 24.06 -4.71 3.69
C ALA A 85 23.28 -3.44 3.27
N ASP A 86 23.36 -3.06 2.00
CA ASP A 86 22.67 -1.87 1.47
C ASP A 86 21.54 -2.26 0.49
N PRO A 87 20.27 -1.98 0.84
CA PRO A 87 19.11 -2.17 -0.04
C PRO A 87 19.17 -1.45 -1.39
N SER A 88 19.98 -0.38 -1.50
CA SER A 88 20.14 0.39 -2.73
C SER A 88 20.92 -0.39 -3.81
N LYS A 89 21.71 -1.39 -3.42
CA LYS A 89 22.51 -2.25 -4.31
C LYS A 89 21.67 -3.27 -5.08
N MET A 90 20.36 -3.34 -4.83
CA MET A 90 19.46 -4.20 -5.57
C MET A 90 19.37 -3.78 -7.04
N GLN A 91 19.90 -4.61 -7.93
CA GLN A 91 20.00 -4.31 -9.36
C GLN A 91 18.66 -4.47 -10.12
N TYR A 92 17.70 -5.19 -9.54
CA TYR A 92 16.41 -5.44 -10.18
C TYR A 92 15.42 -4.29 -9.95
N LYS A 93 14.65 -3.93 -10.99
CA LYS A 93 13.56 -2.95 -10.89
C LYS A 93 12.34 -3.57 -10.22
N THR A 94 12.27 -3.50 -8.91
CA THR A 94 11.19 -4.12 -8.10
C THR A 94 10.07 -3.13 -7.70
N SER A 95 9.96 -1.99 -8.39
CA SER A 95 8.92 -0.99 -8.12
C SER A 95 7.51 -1.45 -8.50
N ASN A 96 7.40 -2.31 -9.51
CA ASN A 96 6.13 -2.84 -10.01
C ASN A 96 6.23 -4.34 -10.23
N CYS A 97 5.14 -5.07 -9.98
CA CYS A 97 5.00 -6.46 -10.37
C CYS A 97 3.85 -6.62 -11.38
N CYS A 98 4.05 -7.50 -12.36
CA CYS A 98 3.06 -7.78 -13.40
C CYS A 98 2.02 -8.76 -12.86
N SER A 99 0.72 -8.47 -13.00
CA SER A 99 -0.36 -9.37 -12.56
C SER A 99 -0.52 -10.63 -13.42
N ASP A 100 0.18 -10.73 -14.55
CA ASP A 100 0.01 -11.81 -15.52
C ASP A 100 0.36 -13.21 -14.91
N THR A 101 0.87 -13.24 -13.66
CA THR A 101 1.09 -14.44 -12.85
C THR A 101 0.35 -14.43 -11.50
N MET A 102 -0.54 -13.48 -11.21
CA MET A 102 -1.15 -13.29 -9.90
C MET A 102 -2.68 -13.13 -9.94
N MET A 103 -3.35 -14.30 -9.92
CA MET A 103 -4.76 -14.58 -9.60
C MET A 103 -5.79 -13.46 -9.90
N GLU A 104 -6.53 -13.64 -11.00
CA GLU A 104 -7.62 -12.79 -11.41
C GLU A 104 -8.91 -13.05 -10.59
N LYS A 105 -9.32 -12.06 -9.78
CA LYS A 105 -10.73 -11.92 -9.37
C LYS A 105 -11.17 -10.45 -9.48
N PRO A 106 -12.27 -10.16 -10.19
CA PRO A 106 -12.83 -8.82 -10.26
C PRO A 106 -13.72 -8.56 -9.02
N SER A 107 -13.14 -8.03 -7.94
CA SER A 107 -13.92 -7.45 -6.85
C SER A 107 -14.10 -5.95 -7.11
N TYR A 108 -15.06 -5.61 -7.99
CA TYR A 108 -15.50 -4.24 -8.24
C TYR A 108 -17.01 -4.15 -8.07
N LYS A 109 -17.46 -4.02 -6.83
CA LYS A 109 -18.69 -3.30 -6.45
C LYS A 109 -18.52 -2.84 -5.01
N ALA A 110 -18.30 -1.55 -4.82
CA ALA A 110 -18.48 -0.93 -3.51
C ALA A 110 -19.95 -0.53 -3.44
N ASP A 111 -20.80 -1.45 -2.96
CA ASP A 111 -22.15 -1.13 -2.50
C ASP A 111 -22.05 -0.96 -0.98
N GLY A 112 -22.11 0.28 -0.50
CA GLY A 112 -22.06 0.57 0.93
C GLY A 112 -22.79 1.88 1.20
N LYS A 113 -23.96 1.78 1.81
CA LYS A 113 -24.85 2.89 2.17
C LYS A 113 -24.19 3.82 3.19
N ASP A 114 -24.24 5.11 2.89
CA ASP A 114 -23.92 6.23 3.76
C ASP A 114 -24.84 6.22 4.98
N ASP A 115 -24.26 6.21 6.18
CA ASP A 115 -24.84 6.70 7.45
C ASP A 115 -23.82 6.37 8.56
N ASP A 116 -22.79 7.21 8.71
CA ASP A 116 -21.96 7.43 9.92
C ASP A 116 -20.87 8.47 9.55
N GLU A 117 -20.82 9.63 10.23
CA GLU A 117 -19.93 10.80 10.01
C GLU A 117 -18.99 10.73 8.77
N GLU A 118 -19.54 11.12 7.62
CA GLU A 118 -18.91 11.00 6.31
C GLU A 118 -17.62 11.84 6.20
N TRP A 119 -16.49 11.20 5.89
CA TRP A 119 -15.25 11.90 5.54
C TRP A 119 -15.46 12.74 4.27
N LYS A 120 -15.62 14.06 4.42
CA LYS A 120 -15.81 14.99 3.30
C LYS A 120 -14.51 15.40 2.58
N GLY A 121 -13.39 14.74 2.88
CA GLY A 121 -12.10 15.04 2.29
C GLY A 121 -11.83 14.26 1.01
N TRP A 122 -10.59 14.31 0.54
CA TRP A 122 -10.16 13.57 -0.66
C TRP A 122 -10.29 12.06 -0.44
N LYS A 123 -10.91 11.37 -1.41
CA LYS A 123 -10.92 9.90 -1.47
C LYS A 123 -9.56 9.43 -2.00
N LEU A 124 -8.84 8.65 -1.18
CA LEU A 124 -7.51 8.15 -1.55
C LEU A 124 -7.61 7.09 -2.64
N LEU A 125 -6.63 7.08 -3.54
CA LEU A 125 -6.44 6.03 -4.54
C LEU A 125 -5.86 4.78 -3.85
N THR A 126 -6.61 3.69 -3.80
CA THR A 126 -6.15 2.43 -3.20
C THR A 126 -5.60 1.47 -4.26
N MET A 127 -4.31 1.17 -4.18
CA MET A 127 -3.59 0.31 -5.12
C MET A 127 -3.23 -1.02 -4.45
N ALA A 128 -3.37 -2.13 -5.18
CA ALA A 128 -2.92 -3.43 -4.73
C ALA A 128 -1.39 -3.51 -4.79
N GLY A 129 -0.79 -4.05 -3.74
CA GLY A 129 0.65 -4.25 -3.65
C GLY A 129 1.00 -5.52 -2.88
N ILE A 130 2.27 -5.91 -3.00
CA ILE A 130 2.89 -6.98 -2.21
C ILE A 130 4.00 -6.32 -1.40
N PHE A 131 4.18 -6.75 -0.16
CA PHE A 131 5.27 -6.29 0.68
C PHE A 131 6.11 -7.47 1.16
N ASP A 132 7.36 -7.19 1.53
CA ASP A 132 8.25 -8.12 2.20
C ASP A 132 9.01 -7.39 3.31
N CYS A 133 9.51 -8.16 4.27
CA CYS A 133 10.26 -7.70 5.42
C CYS A 133 11.70 -8.20 5.30
N TRP A 134 12.64 -7.28 5.23
CA TRP A 134 14.07 -7.58 5.13
C TRP A 134 14.80 -7.18 6.40
N GLU A 135 15.56 -8.10 6.97
CA GLU A 135 16.41 -7.85 8.13
C GLU A 135 17.86 -7.62 7.67
N PRO A 136 18.48 -6.49 8.04
CA PRO A 136 19.87 -6.23 7.66
C PRO A 136 20.83 -7.30 8.22
N PRO A 137 21.71 -7.90 7.40
CA PRO A 137 22.68 -8.89 7.87
C PRO A 137 23.62 -8.39 8.98
N ASP A 138 23.95 -7.10 8.94
CA ASP A 138 24.83 -6.45 9.91
C ASP A 138 24.09 -5.98 11.19
N GLY A 139 22.80 -6.30 11.30
CA GLY A 139 21.93 -5.84 12.37
C GLY A 139 21.30 -4.46 12.09
N GLY A 140 20.16 -4.21 12.74
CA GLY A 140 19.39 -2.97 12.58
C GLY A 140 17.88 -3.22 12.57
N ASP A 141 17.11 -2.16 12.34
CA ASP A 141 15.66 -2.26 12.23
C ASP A 141 15.26 -2.99 10.94
N ALA A 142 14.25 -3.84 11.05
CA ALA A 142 13.65 -4.50 9.90
C ALA A 142 13.10 -3.47 8.89
N LEU A 143 13.41 -3.68 7.61
CA LEU A 143 12.96 -2.83 6.52
C LEU A 143 11.73 -3.44 5.83
N TYR A 144 10.60 -2.76 5.95
CA TYR A 144 9.40 -3.10 5.19
C TYR A 144 9.43 -2.41 3.84
N THR A 145 9.31 -3.21 2.78
CA THR A 145 9.33 -2.73 1.41
C THR A 145 8.14 -3.26 0.62
N TYR A 146 7.70 -2.53 -0.40
CA TYR A 146 6.56 -2.95 -1.20
C TYR A 146 6.76 -2.73 -2.70
N THR A 147 5.97 -3.45 -3.49
CA THR A 147 5.84 -3.29 -4.94
C THR A 147 4.37 -3.12 -5.31
N ILE A 148 4.10 -2.37 -6.40
CA ILE A 148 2.74 -2.10 -6.87
C ILE A 148 2.38 -3.09 -7.98
N ILE A 149 1.23 -3.75 -7.84
CA ILE A 149 0.72 -4.66 -8.88
C ILE A 149 0.19 -3.81 -10.04
N THR A 150 0.62 -4.16 -11.25
CA THR A 150 0.13 -3.56 -12.50
C THR A 150 -0.66 -4.58 -13.30
N VAL A 151 -1.65 -4.10 -14.05
CA VAL A 151 -2.49 -4.85 -15.00
C VAL A 151 -2.48 -4.14 -16.36
N ASP A 152 -3.03 -4.79 -17.38
CA ASP A 152 -3.31 -4.12 -18.65
C ASP A 152 -4.21 -2.90 -18.47
N ALA A 153 -3.96 -1.88 -19.28
CA ALA A 153 -4.76 -0.67 -19.24
C ALA A 153 -6.19 -0.95 -19.69
N SER A 154 -7.14 -0.33 -18.98
CA SER A 154 -8.53 -0.28 -19.42
C SER A 154 -8.66 0.55 -20.69
N LYS A 155 -9.78 0.39 -21.42
CA LYS A 155 -10.04 1.16 -22.65
C LYS A 155 -9.93 2.68 -22.48
N GLY A 156 -10.22 3.20 -21.28
CA GLY A 156 -10.12 4.65 -21.01
C GLY A 156 -8.68 5.14 -20.76
N LEU A 157 -7.74 4.23 -20.53
CA LEU A 157 -6.34 4.55 -20.24
C LEU A 157 -5.37 4.00 -21.30
N SER A 158 -5.84 3.16 -22.22
CA SER A 158 -5.01 2.49 -23.24
C SER A 158 -4.30 3.47 -24.15
N ASP A 159 -4.91 4.62 -24.45
CA ASP A 159 -4.32 5.67 -25.29
C ASP A 159 -3.19 6.44 -24.59
N ILE A 160 -3.15 6.41 -23.26
CA ILE A 160 -2.11 7.05 -22.45
C ILE A 160 -0.94 6.08 -22.21
N HIS A 161 -1.25 4.84 -21.84
CA HIS A 161 -0.25 3.80 -21.60
C HIS A 161 -0.89 2.42 -21.62
N HIS A 162 -0.16 1.39 -22.11
CA HIS A 162 -0.63 0.01 -22.20
C HIS A 162 -0.82 -0.73 -20.85
N ARG A 163 -0.49 -0.10 -19.72
CA ARG A 163 -0.53 -0.69 -18.36
C ARG A 163 -1.03 0.33 -17.36
N GLN A 164 -1.76 -0.12 -16.36
CA GLN A 164 -2.24 0.67 -15.22
C GLN A 164 -1.99 -0.06 -13.90
N VAL A 165 -2.16 0.63 -12.78
CA VAL A 165 -2.10 0.01 -11.45
C VAL A 165 -3.35 -0.84 -11.19
N ARG A 166 -3.21 -1.95 -10.47
CA ARG A 166 -4.36 -2.71 -9.99
C ARG A 166 -5.03 -1.93 -8.87
N MET A 167 -6.14 -1.28 -9.22
CA MET A 167 -7.00 -0.60 -8.26
C MET A 167 -7.72 -1.63 -7.39
N THR A 168 -7.65 -1.49 -6.06
CA THR A 168 -8.50 -2.26 -5.15
C THR A 168 -9.83 -1.56 -5.00
N GLY A 169 -10.93 -2.29 -5.19
CA GLY A 169 -12.27 -1.82 -4.87
C GLY A 169 -12.49 -1.88 -3.37
N CYS A 170 -11.80 -1.04 -2.59
CA CYS A 170 -12.15 -0.88 -1.19
C CYS A 170 -13.17 0.27 -1.09
N GLY A 171 -14.44 -0.09 -0.97
CA GLY A 171 -15.22 0.59 0.07
C GLY A 171 -14.49 0.24 1.37
N LEU A 172 -13.90 1.25 2.00
CA LEU A 172 -13.33 1.07 3.33
C LEU A 172 -14.50 0.90 4.31
#